data_AF-A0A6F9CFG5-F1
#
_entry.id   AF-A0A6F9CFG5-F1
#
_cell.length_a   1.000
_cell.length_b   1.000
_cell.length_c   1.000
_cell.angle_alpha   90.00
_cell.angle_beta   90.00
_cell.angle_gamma   90.00
#
_symmetry.space_group_name_H-M   'P 1'
#
loop_
_entity.id
_entity.type
_entity.pdbx_description
1 polymer ?
#
loop_
_entity_poly.entity_id
_entity_poly.type
_entity_poly.pdbx_seq_one_letter_code
_entity_poly.pdbx_strand_id
1 'polypeptide(L)'
;PSPCEWCRCEPNNEVHCVVSDCAIPECVNPVYEPEQCCPICKNGPNCFAGTTIIPAGIEVKVDDCTICRCHNGDWWKPAQCLRRECLNGQTLS
;
A
#
# COMPACT_ATOMS: atom_id res chain seq x y z
N PRO A 1 1.82 -11.11 -25.71
CA PRO A 1 2.82 -11.16 -24.62
C PRO A 1 2.25 -10.47 -23.37
N SER A 2 2.36 -11.12 -22.21
CA SER A 2 2.03 -10.48 -20.92
C SER A 2 3.04 -9.36 -20.64
N PRO A 3 2.66 -8.26 -19.95
CA PRO A 3 3.63 -7.27 -19.46
C PRO A 3 4.73 -7.86 -18.57
N CYS A 4 4.48 -9.03 -17.95
CA CYS A 4 5.45 -9.75 -17.13
C CYS A 4 6.35 -10.72 -17.89
N GLU A 5 6.05 -10.96 -19.17
CA GLU A 5 6.76 -11.92 -19.99
C GLU A 5 7.65 -11.19 -21.00
N TRP A 6 8.94 -11.51 -20.97
CA TRP A 6 9.90 -11.01 -21.93
C TRP A 6 10.47 -12.17 -22.74
N CYS A 7 10.36 -12.10 -24.06
CA CYS A 7 10.90 -13.10 -24.96
C CYS A 7 12.02 -12.50 -25.83
N ARG A 8 13.07 -13.27 -26.06
CA ARG A 8 14.13 -12.95 -27.03
C ARG A 8 14.34 -14.09 -28.01
N CYS A 9 14.73 -13.75 -29.24
CA CYS A 9 15.08 -14.71 -30.27
C CYS A 9 16.60 -14.95 -30.24
N GLU A 10 17.02 -16.21 -30.18
CA GLU A 10 18.41 -16.61 -30.24
C GLU A 10 18.89 -16.82 -31.69
N PRO A 11 20.22 -16.75 -31.96
CA PRO A 11 20.78 -17.00 -33.30
C PRO A 11 20.51 -18.40 -33.88
N ASN A 12 20.11 -19.37 -33.07
CA ASN A 12 19.74 -20.72 -33.47
C ASN A 12 18.25 -20.87 -33.84
N ASN A 13 17.52 -19.76 -33.98
CA ASN A 13 16.08 -19.69 -34.24
C ASN A 13 15.19 -20.22 -33.09
N GLU A 14 15.73 -20.36 -31.88
CA GLU A 14 14.93 -20.65 -30.69
C GLU A 14 14.41 -19.36 -30.04
N VAL A 15 13.23 -19.45 -29.43
CA VAL A 15 12.64 -18.36 -28.65
C VAL A 15 12.80 -18.68 -27.17
N HIS A 16 13.46 -17.80 -26.44
CA HIS A 16 13.63 -17.91 -25.00
C HIS A 16 12.80 -16.84 -24.29
N CYS A 17 11.84 -17.27 -23.47
CA CYS A 17 10.98 -16.38 -22.68
C CYS A 17 11.30 -16.48 -21.19
N VAL A 18 11.23 -15.35 -20.50
CA VAL A 18 11.33 -15.27 -19.04
C VAL A 18 10.07 -14.59 -18.51
N VAL A 19 9.55 -15.11 -17.41
CA VAL A 19 8.41 -14.51 -16.69
C VAL A 19 8.95 -13.92 -15.41
N SER A 20 8.61 -12.67 -15.15
CA SER A 20 9.05 -11.93 -13.96
C SER A 20 8.01 -12.04 -12.85
N ASP A 21 8.47 -12.30 -11.62
CA ASP A 21 7.66 -12.19 -10.40
C ASP A 21 7.72 -10.77 -9.83
N CYS A 22 6.68 -10.38 -9.10
CA CYS A 22 6.58 -9.06 -8.50
C CYS A 22 6.98 -9.05 -7.03
N ALA A 23 7.71 -8.00 -6.65
CA ALA A 23 7.92 -7.68 -5.24
C ALA A 23 6.59 -7.34 -4.58
N ILE A 24 6.47 -7.63 -3.29
CA ILE A 24 5.28 -7.29 -2.50
C ILE A 24 5.21 -5.75 -2.37
N PRO A 25 4.12 -5.10 -2.82
CA PRO A 25 3.99 -3.64 -2.71
C PRO A 25 3.91 -3.18 -1.26
N GLU A 26 4.50 -2.03 -0.96
CA GLU A 26 4.51 -1.46 0.39
C GLU A 26 3.22 -0.70 0.75
N CYS A 27 2.06 -1.14 0.26
CA CYS A 27 0.77 -0.52 0.54
C CYS A 27 -0.33 -1.57 0.58
N VAL A 28 -1.42 -1.23 1.27
CA VAL A 28 -2.58 -2.12 1.36
C VAL A 28 -3.58 -1.97 0.20
N ASN A 29 -3.34 -1.00 -0.69
CA ASN A 29 -4.16 -0.71 -1.87
C ASN A 29 -3.34 -0.59 -3.17
N PRO A 30 -2.60 -1.64 -3.56
CA PRO A 30 -1.89 -1.65 -4.84
C PRO A 30 -2.85 -1.48 -6.02
N VAL A 31 -2.40 -0.79 -7.06
CA VAL A 31 -3.13 -0.63 -8.32
C VAL A 31 -2.42 -1.42 -9.41
N TYR A 32 -3.17 -2.22 -10.16
CA TYR A 32 -2.70 -2.94 -11.35
C TYR A 32 -3.02 -2.12 -12.59
N GLU A 33 -1.99 -1.70 -13.33
CA GLU A 33 -2.15 -0.97 -14.59
C GLU A 33 -1.97 -1.91 -15.78
N PRO A 34 -2.76 -1.76 -16.87
CA PRO A 34 -2.75 -2.72 -17.99
C PRO A 34 -1.39 -2.93 -18.67
N GLU A 35 -0.52 -1.91 -18.65
CA GLU A 35 0.79 -1.94 -19.34
C GLU A 35 1.96 -2.29 -18.41
N GLN A 36 1.70 -2.47 -17.11
CA GLN A 36 2.74 -2.77 -16.13
C GLN A 36 2.64 -4.23 -15.69
N CYS A 37 3.79 -4.90 -15.57
CA CYS A 37 3.83 -6.24 -15.00
C CYS A 37 3.35 -6.22 -13.54
N CYS A 38 3.92 -5.31 -12.75
CA CYS A 38 3.76 -5.33 -11.31
C CYS A 38 2.82 -4.24 -10.81
N PRO A 39 2.06 -4.53 -9.75
CA PRO A 39 1.24 -3.52 -9.09
C PRO A 39 2.08 -2.40 -8.48
N ILE A 40 1.50 -1.20 -8.43
CA ILE A 40 2.15 -0.02 -7.87
C ILE A 40 1.35 0.59 -6.72
N CYS A 41 2.06 1.20 -5.78
CA CYS A 41 1.48 2.05 -4.74
C CYS A 41 1.43 3.50 -5.21
N LYS A 42 0.35 3.90 -5.91
CA LYS A 42 0.22 5.25 -6.50
C LYS A 42 0.45 6.40 -5.52
N ASN A 43 0.01 6.20 -4.28
CA ASN A 43 0.10 7.21 -3.21
C ASN A 43 1.23 6.90 -2.21
N GLY A 44 2.15 6.01 -2.56
CA GLY A 44 3.22 5.55 -1.69
C GLY A 44 2.74 4.62 -0.57
N PRO A 45 3.62 4.34 0.42
CA PRO A 45 3.33 3.40 1.48
C PRO A 45 2.17 3.81 2.37
N ASN A 46 1.36 2.85 2.80
CA ASN A 46 0.20 3.09 3.66
C ASN A 46 -0.26 1.80 4.36
N CYS A 47 -1.09 1.95 5.39
CA CYS A 47 -1.69 0.84 6.12
C CYS A 47 -3.13 1.12 6.53
N PHE A 48 -3.84 0.08 6.99
CA PHE A 48 -5.23 0.20 7.42
C PHE A 48 -5.38 0.70 8.86
N ALA A 49 -6.34 1.60 9.08
CA ALA A 49 -6.99 1.90 10.35
C ALA A 49 -8.48 1.53 10.23
N GLY A 50 -8.83 0.29 10.57
CA GLY A 50 -10.17 -0.24 10.28
C GLY A 50 -10.42 -0.32 8.77
N THR A 51 -11.34 0.52 8.25
CA THR A 51 -11.63 0.63 6.82
C THR A 51 -10.93 1.81 6.14
N THR A 52 -10.21 2.64 6.89
CA THR A 52 -9.54 3.85 6.39
C THR A 52 -8.09 3.55 6.05
N ILE A 53 -7.58 4.08 4.95
CA ILE A 53 -6.17 3.97 4.56
C ILE A 53 -5.40 5.19 5.06
N ILE A 54 -4.32 4.94 5.81
CA ILE A 54 -3.49 5.97 6.44
C ILE A 54 -2.14 6.03 5.72
N PRO A 55 -1.78 7.16 5.06
CA PRO A 55 -0.47 7.33 4.46
C PRO A 55 0.66 7.21 5.48
N ALA A 56 1.77 6.60 5.09
CA ALA A 56 2.93 6.45 5.94
C ALA A 56 3.60 7.81 6.25
N GLY A 57 4.11 7.94 7.48
CA GLY A 57 4.91 9.09 7.89
C GLY A 57 4.12 10.29 8.42
N ILE A 58 2.77 10.27 8.34
CA ILE A 58 1.90 11.35 8.81
C ILE A 58 0.91 10.88 9.88
N GLU A 59 0.44 11.80 10.71
CA GLU A 59 -0.69 11.60 11.62
C GLU A 59 -1.98 12.05 10.93
N VAL A 60 -3.01 11.21 10.97
CA VAL A 60 -4.32 11.47 10.35
C VAL A 60 -5.41 11.37 11.41
N LYS A 61 -6.21 12.44 11.54
CA LYS A 61 -7.43 12.44 12.35
C LYS A 61 -8.52 11.64 11.61
N VAL A 62 -8.84 10.44 12.09
CA VAL A 62 -9.81 9.53 11.45
C VAL A 62 -11.25 9.79 11.92
N ASP A 63 -11.41 10.33 13.12
CA ASP A 63 -12.67 10.83 13.67
C ASP A 63 -12.38 11.97 14.67
N ASP A 64 -13.40 12.52 15.33
CA ASP A 64 -13.21 13.66 16.23
C ASP A 64 -12.23 13.45 17.39
N CYS A 65 -12.04 12.21 17.78
CA CYS A 65 -11.34 11.78 18.97
C CYS A 65 -10.15 10.89 18.67
N THR A 66 -9.96 10.42 17.44
CA THR A 66 -8.97 9.40 17.11
C THR A 66 -7.99 9.93 16.08
N ILE A 67 -6.71 9.85 16.40
CA ILE A 67 -5.60 10.13 15.49
C ILE A 67 -4.85 8.82 15.25
N CYS A 68 -4.66 8.46 13.98
CA CYS A 68 -3.93 7.27 13.58
C CYS A 68 -2.66 7.64 12.83
N ARG A 69 -1.63 6.81 12.97
CA ARG A 69 -0.35 6.96 12.28
C ARG A 69 0.07 5.62 11.68
N CYS A 70 0.52 5.68 10.44
CA CYS A 70 1.20 4.58 9.78
C CYS A 70 2.71 4.80 9.83
N HIS A 71 3.47 3.85 10.39
CA HIS A 71 4.92 3.93 10.40
C HIS A 71 5.50 3.59 9.03
N ASN A 72 6.59 4.27 8.65
CA ASN A 72 7.30 3.96 7.42
C ASN A 72 7.85 2.52 7.49
N GLY A 73 7.56 1.74 6.45
CA GLY A 73 8.05 0.37 6.34
C GLY A 73 7.31 -0.65 7.20
N ASP A 74 6.16 -0.33 7.80
CA ASP A 74 5.32 -1.25 8.58
C ASP A 74 3.91 -1.40 7.95
N TRP A 75 3.82 -1.32 6.62
CA TRP A 75 2.55 -1.29 5.87
C TRP A 75 1.66 -2.52 6.09
N TRP A 76 2.25 -3.67 6.45
CA TRP A 76 1.54 -4.91 6.77
C TRP A 76 0.92 -4.91 8.17
N LYS A 77 1.30 -3.97 9.04
CA LYS A 77 0.72 -3.80 10.37
C LYS A 77 -0.45 -2.82 10.30
N PRO A 78 -1.47 -2.98 11.16
CA PRO A 78 -2.47 -1.93 11.36
C PRO A 78 -1.83 -0.62 11.81
N ALA A 79 -2.43 0.50 11.41
CA ALA A 79 -2.04 1.82 11.88
C ALA A 79 -2.16 1.91 13.42
N GLN A 80 -1.24 2.64 14.03
CA GLN A 80 -1.30 2.94 15.46
C GLN A 80 -2.26 4.09 15.71
N CYS A 81 -3.35 3.84 16.44
CA CYS A 81 -4.37 4.83 16.73
C CYS A 81 -4.37 5.22 18.20
N LEU A 82 -4.36 6.52 18.47
CA LEU A 82 -4.49 7.11 19.80
C LEU A 82 -5.81 7.87 19.88
N ARG A 83 -6.59 7.57 20.92
CA ARG A 83 -7.77 8.35 21.28
C ARG A 83 -7.33 9.56 22.12
N ARG A 84 -7.64 10.78 21.67
CA ARG A 84 -7.41 12.04 22.38
C ARG A 84 -8.73 12.61 22.91
N GLU A 85 -8.64 13.48 23.92
CA GLU A 85 -9.78 14.25 24.41
C GLU A 85 -10.25 15.24 23.33
N CYS A 86 -11.54 15.22 23.06
CA CYS A 86 -12.22 15.93 21.99
C CYS A 86 -13.30 16.81 22.63
N LEU A 87 -13.42 18.05 22.17
CA LEU A 87 -14.21 19.13 22.79
C LEU A 87 -15.74 18.95 22.77
N ASN A 88 -16.26 17.72 22.63
CA ASN A 88 -17.69 17.41 22.63
C ASN A 88 -18.06 16.13 23.40
N GLY A 89 -17.29 15.78 24.43
CA GLY A 89 -17.69 14.79 25.41
C GLY A 89 -17.42 15.33 26.81
N GLN A 90 -18.47 15.82 27.47
CA GLN A 90 -18.47 16.00 28.92
C GLN A 90 -17.84 14.76 29.56
N THR A 91 -16.84 14.98 30.39
CA THR A 91 -16.57 14.12 31.53
C THR A 91 -17.86 14.08 32.36
N LEU A 92 -18.68 13.06 32.13
CA LEU A 92 -19.70 12.64 33.09
C LEU A 92 -19.14 11.43 33.84
N SER A 93 -18.84 11.74 35.10
CA SER A 93 -18.52 10.86 36.25
C SER A 93 -17.12 10.26 36.32
#